data_AF-A0AAW8H4K2-F1
#
_entry.id   AF-A0AAW8H4K2-F1
#
_cell.length_a   1.000
_cell.length_b   1.000
_cell.length_c   1.000
_cell.angle_alpha   90.00
_cell.angle_beta   90.00
_cell.angle_gamma   90.00
#
_symmetry.space_group_name_H-M   'P 1'
#
loop_
_entity.id
_entity.type
_entity.pdbx_description
1 polymer ?
#
loop_
_entity_poly.entity_id
_entity_poly.type
_entity_poly.pdbx_seq_one_letter_code
_entity_poly.pdbx_strand_id
1 'polypeptide(L)'
;MNLTSASSDRIRKLQESFPDFAFDLFTAGNSEFVSCIACWVENSELLEQKWNAIQNMIALHYRSERKIARWNVYIAFFCRDHVSRPLKLLIENDKFTARKLVFDSGTENKSWKKKEVALERLNYEIFEVNLAVGQSYGMKVEYTPSSLVTYLRNYSSATTEDKLEMIETLLMEYGIHENKKS
;
A
#
# COMPACT_ATOMS: atom_id res chain seq x y z
N MET A 1 4.66 -4.84 -12.93
CA MET A 1 3.82 -3.86 -13.66
C MET A 1 4.05 -2.55 -12.95
N ASN A 2 4.55 -1.52 -13.64
CA ASN A 2 5.01 -0.30 -13.00
C ASN A 2 4.26 0.91 -13.55
N LEU A 3 4.09 1.93 -12.72
CA LEU A 3 3.63 3.24 -13.15
C LEU A 3 4.69 3.93 -14.02
N THR A 4 4.22 4.67 -15.02
CA THR A 4 5.01 5.60 -15.85
C THR A 4 4.30 6.94 -15.91
N SER A 5 5.07 8.04 -15.95
CA SER A 5 4.49 9.38 -16.09
C SER A 5 3.79 9.55 -17.44
N ALA A 6 2.56 10.04 -17.43
CA ALA A 6 1.79 10.34 -18.63
C ALA A 6 1.41 11.84 -18.65
N SER A 7 1.59 12.50 -19.80
CA SER A 7 1.09 13.86 -19.99
C SER A 7 -0.35 13.82 -20.50
N SER A 8 -1.27 14.51 -19.84
CA SER A 8 -2.67 14.61 -20.28
C SER A 8 -3.18 16.04 -20.16
N ASP A 9 -3.88 16.52 -21.19
CA ASP A 9 -4.58 17.82 -21.17
C ASP A 9 -5.59 17.94 -20.00
N ARG A 10 -6.04 16.80 -19.47
CA ARG A 10 -6.94 16.73 -18.31
C ARG A 10 -6.27 17.22 -17.02
N ILE A 11 -4.95 17.02 -16.89
CA ILE A 11 -4.17 17.49 -15.73
C ILE A 11 -3.95 19.00 -15.79
N ARG A 12 -3.83 19.59 -16.99
CA ARG A 12 -3.70 21.05 -17.13
C ARG A 12 -4.88 21.80 -16.53
N LYS A 13 -6.11 21.33 -16.76
CA LYS A 13 -7.33 21.93 -16.17
C LYS A 13 -7.35 21.82 -14.64
N LEU A 14 -6.82 20.73 -14.07
CA LEU A 14 -6.66 20.57 -12.62
C LEU A 14 -5.71 21.62 -12.07
N GLN A 15 -4.58 21.79 -12.73
CA GLN A 15 -3.56 22.74 -12.32
C GLN A 15 -4.00 24.20 -12.43
N GLU A 16 -4.80 24.53 -13.45
CA GLU A 16 -5.43 25.86 -13.57
C GLU A 16 -6.45 26.12 -12.45
N SER A 17 -7.21 25.10 -12.04
CA SER A 17 -8.26 25.24 -11.02
C SER A 17 -7.70 25.27 -9.59
N PHE A 18 -6.53 24.66 -9.39
CA PHE A 18 -5.89 24.51 -8.08
C PHE A 18 -4.40 24.90 -8.15
N PRO A 19 -4.07 26.20 -8.26
CA PRO A 19 -2.69 26.66 -8.45
C PRO A 19 -1.77 26.37 -7.25
N ASP A 20 -2.34 26.18 -6.05
CA ASP A 20 -1.61 25.80 -4.84
C ASP A 20 -1.16 24.33 -4.84
N PHE A 21 -1.62 23.55 -5.82
CA PHE A 21 -1.34 22.13 -5.96
C PHE A 21 -0.54 21.88 -7.23
N ALA A 22 0.49 21.04 -7.13
CA ALA A 22 1.11 20.44 -8.30
C ALA A 22 0.42 19.12 -8.61
N PHE A 23 0.30 18.77 -9.89
CA PHE A 23 -0.35 17.54 -10.33
C PHE A 23 0.52 16.78 -11.31
N ASP A 24 0.45 15.46 -11.23
CA ASP A 24 0.97 14.55 -12.25
C ASP A 24 0.02 13.36 -12.42
N LEU A 25 0.08 12.75 -13.60
CA LEU A 25 -0.61 11.52 -13.91
C LEU A 25 0.40 10.39 -14.11
N PHE A 26 0.17 9.30 -13.40
CA PHE A 26 0.91 8.06 -13.51
C PHE A 26 -0.02 6.96 -14.01
N THR A 27 0.40 6.19 -15.00
CA THR A 27 -0.39 5.07 -15.55
C THR A 27 0.44 3.80 -15.60
N ALA A 28 -0.20 2.64 -15.42
CA ALA A 28 0.47 1.34 -15.52
C ALA A 28 -0.22 0.41 -16.53
N GLY A 29 0.61 -0.30 -17.29
CA GLY A 29 0.21 -1.29 -18.29
C GLY A 29 -0.05 -0.69 -19.68
N ASN A 30 0.03 -1.53 -20.70
CA ASN A 30 -0.09 -1.18 -22.13
C ASN A 30 -1.47 -0.59 -22.53
N SER A 31 -2.35 -0.31 -21.57
CA SER A 31 -3.72 0.17 -21.78
C SER A 31 -4.25 0.99 -20.58
N GLU A 32 -3.37 1.62 -19.80
CA GLU A 32 -3.77 2.44 -18.64
C GLU A 32 -4.67 1.69 -17.65
N PHE A 33 -4.35 0.42 -17.42
CA PHE A 33 -5.17 -0.46 -16.58
C PHE A 33 -5.28 0.07 -15.15
N VAL A 34 -4.23 0.75 -14.68
CA VAL A 34 -4.23 1.55 -13.45
C VAL A 34 -3.87 2.98 -13.81
N SER A 35 -4.58 3.92 -13.20
CA SER A 35 -4.30 5.34 -13.31
C SER A 35 -4.25 5.98 -11.93
N CYS A 36 -3.20 6.73 -11.65
CA CYS A 36 -2.98 7.42 -10.40
C CYS A 36 -2.71 8.90 -10.66
N ILE A 37 -3.57 9.76 -10.10
CA ILE A 37 -3.37 11.21 -10.11
C ILE A 37 -2.66 11.56 -8.80
N ALA A 38 -1.43 12.05 -8.91
CA ALA A 38 -0.66 12.52 -7.78
C ALA A 38 -0.84 14.04 -7.63
N CYS A 39 -1.08 14.47 -6.41
CA CYS A 39 -1.34 15.85 -6.02
C CYS A 39 -0.34 16.22 -4.91
N TRP A 40 0.44 17.28 -5.10
CA TRP A 40 1.36 17.79 -4.08
C TRP A 40 0.87 19.10 -3.50
N VAL A 41 0.94 19.23 -2.18
CA VAL A 41 0.56 20.44 -1.44
C VAL A 41 1.52 20.68 -0.28
N GLU A 42 1.81 21.95 -0.01
CA GLU A 42 2.69 22.32 1.09
C GLU A 42 1.97 22.20 2.45
N ASN A 43 0.78 22.78 2.56
CA ASN A 43 0.07 22.94 3.84
C ASN A 43 -1.04 21.88 4.00
N SER A 44 -1.12 21.25 5.18
CA SER A 44 -2.16 20.28 5.52
C SER A 44 -3.56 20.90 5.67
N GLU A 45 -3.67 22.16 6.08
CA GLU A 45 -4.94 22.91 6.11
C GLU A 45 -5.49 23.12 4.70
N LEU A 46 -4.63 23.44 3.73
CA LEU A 46 -5.03 23.55 2.33
C LEU A 46 -5.49 22.20 1.77
N LEU A 47 -4.84 21.11 2.18
CA LEU A 47 -5.30 19.75 1.85
C LEU A 47 -6.71 19.52 2.40
N GLU A 48 -6.94 19.80 3.69
CA GLU A 48 -8.24 19.63 4.34
C GLU A 48 -9.37 20.39 3.63
N GLN A 49 -9.10 21.62 3.22
CA GLN A 49 -10.07 22.47 2.55
C GLN A 49 -10.38 22.04 1.11
N LYS A 50 -9.37 21.55 0.37
CA LYS A 50 -9.46 21.41 -1.09
C LYS A 50 -9.52 19.97 -1.60
N TRP A 51 -9.20 18.95 -0.79
CA TRP A 51 -9.16 17.56 -1.26
C TRP A 51 -10.49 17.10 -1.88
N ASN A 52 -11.63 17.49 -1.30
CA ASN A 52 -12.96 17.12 -1.79
C ASN A 52 -13.28 17.84 -3.10
N ALA A 53 -12.95 19.13 -3.23
CA ALA A 53 -13.12 19.86 -4.48
C ALA A 53 -12.27 19.24 -5.61
N ILE A 54 -11.03 18.86 -5.31
CA ILE A 54 -10.15 18.16 -6.25
C ILE A 54 -10.77 16.83 -6.67
N GLN A 55 -11.29 16.03 -5.74
CA GLN A 55 -11.95 14.76 -6.07
C GLN A 55 -13.13 14.96 -7.02
N ASN A 56 -13.96 15.98 -6.78
CA ASN A 56 -15.17 16.23 -7.58
C ASN A 56 -14.80 16.65 -9.00
N MET A 57 -13.76 17.48 -9.10
CA MET A 57 -13.22 17.89 -10.39
C MET A 57 -12.65 16.67 -11.14
N ILE A 58 -11.90 15.80 -10.47
CA ILE A 58 -11.44 14.53 -11.04
C ILE A 58 -12.62 13.68 -11.49
N ALA A 59 -13.68 13.56 -10.70
CA ALA A 59 -14.88 12.80 -11.07
C ALA A 59 -15.56 13.31 -12.35
N LEU A 60 -15.58 14.63 -12.53
CA LEU A 60 -16.18 15.29 -13.69
C LEU A 60 -15.32 15.13 -14.96
N HIS A 61 -14.02 15.35 -14.83
CA HIS A 61 -13.11 15.47 -15.98
C HIS A 61 -12.36 14.18 -16.31
N TYR A 62 -12.18 13.30 -15.33
CA TYR A 62 -11.50 12.02 -15.47
C TYR A 62 -12.51 10.89 -15.67
N ARG A 63 -13.03 10.79 -16.91
CA ARG A 63 -13.74 9.59 -17.35
C ARG A 63 -12.75 8.68 -18.08
N SER A 64 -12.36 7.57 -17.43
CA SER A 64 -11.62 6.53 -18.14
C SER A 64 -12.48 6.02 -19.30
N GLU A 65 -11.90 6.01 -20.50
CA GLU A 65 -12.59 5.59 -21.73
C GLU A 65 -12.91 4.08 -21.72
N ARG A 66 -12.22 3.32 -20.86
CA ARG A 66 -12.42 1.87 -20.71
C ARG A 66 -13.18 1.55 -19.44
N LYS A 67 -14.29 0.81 -19.57
CA LYS A 67 -15.20 0.46 -18.47
C LYS A 67 -14.50 -0.22 -17.27
N ILE A 68 -13.43 -1.00 -17.54
CA ILE A 68 -12.66 -1.76 -16.54
C ILE A 68 -11.69 -0.85 -15.77
N ALA A 69 -11.01 0.07 -16.46
CA ALA A 69 -10.03 0.98 -15.85
C ALA A 69 -10.69 2.05 -14.94
N ARG A 70 -12.01 2.25 -15.04
CA ARG A 70 -12.79 3.07 -14.08
C ARG A 70 -12.66 2.57 -12.63
N TRP A 71 -12.44 1.28 -12.42
CA TRP A 71 -12.31 0.70 -11.09
C TRP A 71 -10.89 0.79 -10.51
N ASN A 72 -9.92 1.25 -11.30
CA ASN A 72 -8.50 1.27 -10.95
C ASN A 72 -7.93 2.70 -10.99
N VAL A 73 -8.74 3.65 -10.55
CA VAL A 73 -8.32 5.05 -10.40
C VAL A 73 -7.90 5.30 -8.95
N TYR A 74 -6.74 5.91 -8.81
CA TYR A 74 -6.14 6.31 -7.55
C TYR A 74 -5.94 7.83 -7.52
N ILE A 75 -6.11 8.44 -6.35
CA ILE A 75 -5.70 9.82 -6.08
C ILE A 75 -4.72 9.77 -4.92
N ALA A 76 -3.51 10.26 -5.12
CA ALA A 76 -2.48 10.30 -4.10
C ALA A 76 -2.21 11.74 -3.69
N PHE A 77 -2.39 12.06 -2.41
CA PHE A 77 -2.09 13.36 -1.84
C PHE A 77 -0.76 13.31 -1.11
N PHE A 78 0.22 14.07 -1.60
CA PHE A 78 1.52 14.27 -0.98
C PHE A 78 1.52 15.63 -0.29
N CYS A 79 1.53 15.62 1.04
CA CYS A 79 1.58 16.82 1.85
C CYS A 79 2.98 17.00 2.46
N ARG A 80 3.52 18.23 2.39
CA ARG A 80 4.76 18.53 3.11
C ARG A 80 4.53 18.47 4.61
N ASP A 81 3.54 19.20 5.09
CA ASP A 81 3.27 19.30 6.50
C ASP A 81 2.65 18.00 7.04
N HIS A 82 2.76 17.78 8.35
CA HIS A 82 2.15 16.63 9.00
C HIS A 82 0.62 16.68 8.83
N VAL A 83 0.03 15.58 8.36
CA VAL A 83 -1.42 15.46 8.19
C VAL A 83 -1.97 14.68 9.37
N SER A 84 -2.94 15.28 10.08
CA SER A 84 -3.53 14.65 11.25
C SER A 84 -4.14 13.28 10.89
N ARG A 85 -4.02 12.31 11.81
CA ARG A 85 -4.60 10.97 11.61
C ARG A 85 -6.10 11.00 11.29
N PRO A 86 -6.94 11.82 11.94
CA PRO A 86 -8.34 11.95 11.58
C PRO A 86 -8.55 12.38 10.13
N LEU A 87 -7.78 13.36 9.65
CA LEU A 87 -7.88 13.85 8.28
C LEU A 87 -7.42 12.81 7.26
N LYS A 88 -6.32 12.09 7.52
CA LYS A 88 -5.88 10.97 6.67
C LYS A 88 -6.99 9.92 6.53
N LEU A 89 -7.55 9.48 7.65
CA LEU A 89 -8.61 8.48 7.66
C LEU A 89 -9.88 8.97 6.97
N LEU A 90 -10.22 10.26 7.10
CA LEU A 90 -11.34 10.86 6.39
C LEU A 90 -11.17 10.75 4.87
N ILE A 91 -9.99 11.12 4.38
CA ILE A 91 -9.68 11.10 2.94
C ILE A 91 -9.59 9.66 2.44
N GLU A 92 -8.80 8.79 3.09
CA GLU A 92 -8.53 7.42 2.61
C GLU A 92 -9.77 6.52 2.62
N ASN A 93 -10.68 6.72 3.59
CA ASN A 93 -11.92 5.94 3.66
C ASN A 93 -13.03 6.48 2.76
N ASP A 94 -12.87 7.67 2.17
CA ASP A 94 -13.83 8.17 1.21
C ASP A 94 -13.77 7.33 -0.08
N LYS A 95 -14.87 6.62 -0.37
CA LYS A 95 -14.97 5.71 -1.52
C LYS A 95 -15.46 6.39 -2.80
N PHE A 96 -15.70 7.70 -2.75
CA PHE A 96 -16.23 8.41 -3.91
C PHE A 96 -15.13 8.53 -4.99
N THR A 97 -15.51 8.18 -6.23
CA THR A 97 -14.71 8.34 -7.46
C THR A 97 -13.45 7.47 -7.60
N ALA A 98 -12.60 7.39 -6.59
CA ALA A 98 -11.28 6.76 -6.66
C ALA A 98 -10.81 6.28 -5.28
N ARG A 99 -9.86 5.34 -5.27
CA ARG A 99 -9.10 5.00 -4.06
C ARG A 99 -8.14 6.13 -3.72
N LYS A 100 -8.06 6.52 -2.47
CA LYS A 100 -7.25 7.67 -2.05
C LYS A 100 -6.13 7.24 -1.13
N LEU A 101 -4.97 7.85 -1.29
CA LEU A 101 -3.78 7.62 -0.49
C LEU A 101 -3.28 8.97 0.01
N VAL A 102 -2.91 9.06 1.29
CA VAL A 102 -2.36 10.30 1.86
C VAL A 102 -0.98 10.05 2.44
N PHE A 103 0.01 10.73 1.87
CA PHE A 103 1.39 10.71 2.32
C PHE A 103 1.73 12.06 2.92
N ASP A 104 2.27 12.09 4.14
CA ASP A 104 2.85 13.28 4.73
C ASP A 104 4.35 13.12 4.94
N SER A 105 5.06 14.23 5.03
CA SER A 105 6.52 14.22 5.21
C SER A 105 6.94 14.01 6.66
N GLY A 106 6.12 13.29 7.45
CA GLY A 106 6.29 13.14 8.90
C GLY A 106 7.63 12.55 9.34
N THR A 107 8.45 12.06 8.40
CA THR A 107 9.83 11.61 8.63
C THR A 107 10.72 12.03 7.45
N GLU A 108 11.43 13.13 7.62
CA GLU A 108 12.73 13.45 7.02
C GLU A 108 12.97 13.04 5.55
N ASN A 109 12.43 13.78 4.57
CA ASN A 109 13.17 13.94 3.32
C ASN A 109 12.73 15.15 2.50
N LYS A 110 13.69 16.03 2.15
CA LYS A 110 13.52 17.19 1.24
C LYS A 110 13.13 16.80 -0.20
N SER A 111 12.91 15.52 -0.46
CA SER A 111 12.63 14.95 -1.78
C SER A 111 11.14 14.66 -2.02
N TRP A 112 10.23 15.10 -1.15
CA TRP A 112 8.79 14.80 -1.23
C TRP A 112 8.10 15.29 -2.52
N LYS A 113 8.63 16.34 -3.17
CA LYS A 113 8.16 16.80 -4.50
C LYS A 113 8.73 16.03 -5.69
N LYS A 114 9.74 15.17 -5.50
CA LYS A 114 10.38 14.47 -6.61
C LYS A 114 9.46 13.38 -7.15
N LYS A 115 9.27 13.38 -8.46
CA LYS A 115 8.39 12.42 -9.13
C LYS A 115 8.88 10.99 -8.97
N GLU A 116 10.20 10.79 -8.92
CA GLU A 116 10.83 9.47 -8.77
C GLU A 116 10.47 8.84 -7.41
N VAL A 117 10.56 9.63 -6.34
CA VAL A 117 10.21 9.17 -4.97
C VAL A 117 8.71 8.88 -4.88
N ALA A 118 7.87 9.73 -5.47
CA ALA A 118 6.44 9.48 -5.53
C ALA A 118 6.13 8.20 -6.33
N LEU A 119 6.80 7.97 -7.45
CA LEU A 119 6.63 6.77 -8.27
C LEU A 119 6.98 5.49 -7.50
N GLU A 120 8.12 5.49 -6.81
CA GLU A 120 8.54 4.38 -5.95
C GLU A 120 7.51 4.09 -4.87
N ARG A 121 7.03 5.13 -4.18
CA ARG A 121 6.04 4.99 -3.12
C ARG A 121 4.70 4.46 -3.66
N LEU A 122 4.22 5.02 -4.76
CA LEU A 122 2.97 4.59 -5.39
C LEU A 122 3.05 3.16 -5.92
N ASN A 123 4.17 2.75 -6.50
CA ASN A 123 4.35 1.37 -6.95
C ASN A 123 4.29 0.38 -5.76
N TYR A 124 4.90 0.72 -4.63
CA TYR A 124 4.83 -0.10 -3.42
C TYR A 124 3.40 -0.19 -2.87
N GLU A 125 2.72 0.94 -2.73
CA GLU A 125 1.37 0.98 -2.11
C GLU A 125 0.27 0.41 -3.01
N ILE A 126 0.38 0.57 -4.33
CA ILE A 126 -0.68 0.15 -5.27
C ILE A 126 -0.51 -1.31 -5.69
N PHE A 127 0.73 -1.79 -5.85
CA PHE A 127 0.99 -3.14 -6.36
C PHE A 127 1.55 -4.09 -5.30
N GLU A 128 1.88 -3.60 -4.10
CA GLU A 128 2.60 -4.36 -3.06
C GLU A 128 3.94 -4.92 -3.56
N VAL A 129 4.46 -4.40 -4.69
CA VAL A 129 5.72 -4.84 -5.27
C VAL A 129 6.83 -3.91 -4.80
N ASN A 130 7.65 -4.42 -3.88
CA ASN A 130 8.94 -3.82 -3.59
C ASN A 130 9.93 -4.29 -4.68
N LEU A 131 10.31 -3.41 -5.62
CA LEU A 131 11.20 -3.78 -6.75
C LEU A 131 12.57 -4.32 -6.27
N ALA A 132 13.02 -3.94 -5.07
CA ALA A 132 14.22 -4.51 -4.46
C ALA A 132 14.03 -5.98 -4.02
N VAL A 133 12.81 -6.36 -3.61
CA VAL A 133 12.45 -7.73 -3.19
C VAL A 133 11.99 -8.59 -4.39
N GLY A 134 11.56 -7.94 -5.48
CA GLY A 134 11.20 -8.61 -6.73
C GLY A 134 12.38 -9.32 -7.42
N GLN A 135 13.63 -8.95 -7.13
CA GLN A 135 14.81 -9.70 -7.61
C GLN A 135 15.03 -11.02 -6.86
N SER A 136 14.40 -11.22 -5.70
CA SER A 136 14.41 -12.47 -4.94
C SER A 136 13.21 -13.39 -5.20
N TYR A 137 12.25 -12.98 -6.04
CA TYR A 137 11.17 -13.86 -6.47
C TYR A 137 11.72 -14.94 -7.41
N GLY A 138 11.99 -16.10 -6.81
CA GLY A 138 12.67 -17.24 -7.45
C GLY A 138 13.60 -18.01 -6.52
N MET A 139 13.92 -17.48 -5.34
CA MET A 139 14.63 -18.27 -4.33
C MET A 139 13.63 -19.28 -3.75
N LYS A 140 13.82 -20.58 -4.04
CA LYS A 140 13.17 -21.66 -3.29
C LYS A 140 13.57 -21.48 -1.82
N VAL A 141 12.67 -20.96 -1.01
CA VAL A 141 12.81 -21.07 0.43
C VAL A 141 12.54 -22.54 0.75
N GLU A 142 13.60 -23.30 0.99
CA GLU A 142 13.45 -24.62 1.60
C GLU A 142 12.91 -24.41 3.01
N TYR A 143 11.60 -24.65 3.16
CA TYR A 143 10.96 -24.63 4.46
C TYR A 143 11.49 -25.80 5.27
N THR A 144 12.29 -25.50 6.30
CA THR A 144 12.62 -26.45 7.37
C THR A 144 11.50 -26.37 8.42
N PRO A 145 10.62 -27.37 8.52
CA PRO A 145 9.58 -27.37 9.54
C PRO A 145 10.22 -27.33 10.93
N SER A 146 9.57 -26.65 11.88
CA SER A 146 9.96 -26.77 13.28
C SER A 146 9.73 -28.20 13.77
N SER A 147 10.40 -28.58 14.86
CA SER A 147 10.19 -29.87 15.53
C SER A 147 8.70 -30.11 15.79
N LEU A 148 8.00 -29.11 16.34
CA LEU A 148 6.55 -29.14 16.59
C LEU A 148 5.72 -29.48 15.34
N VAL A 149 6.02 -28.85 14.19
CA VAL A 149 5.28 -29.11 12.94
C VAL A 149 5.53 -30.53 12.42
N THR A 150 6.74 -31.05 12.63
CA THR A 150 7.09 -32.43 12.27
C THR A 150 6.34 -33.44 13.14
N TYR A 151 6.27 -33.20 14.46
CA TYR A 151 5.52 -34.03 15.40
C TYR A 151 4.02 -34.05 15.08
N LEU A 152 3.41 -32.89 14.83
CA LEU A 152 1.97 -32.80 14.51
C LEU A 152 1.60 -33.56 13.22
N ARG A 153 2.51 -33.56 12.24
CA ARG A 153 2.29 -34.29 10.99
C ARG A 153 2.19 -35.80 11.23
N ASN A 154 3.10 -36.33 12.04
CA ASN A 154 3.17 -37.76 12.37
C ASN A 154 2.11 -38.18 13.40
N TYR A 155 1.67 -37.25 14.26
CA TYR A 155 0.61 -37.47 15.23
C TYR A 155 -0.71 -37.91 14.58
N SER A 156 -1.05 -37.34 13.41
CA SER A 156 -2.31 -37.67 12.71
C SER A 156 -2.39 -39.14 12.26
N SER A 157 -1.24 -39.77 12.01
CA SER A 157 -1.09 -41.13 11.49
C SER A 157 -0.66 -42.17 12.53
N ALA A 158 -0.38 -41.76 13.76
CA ALA A 158 0.21 -42.61 14.81
C ALA A 158 -0.84 -43.38 15.63
N THR A 159 -0.41 -44.48 16.26
CA THR A 159 -1.24 -45.26 17.19
C THR A 159 -1.44 -44.51 18.52
N THR A 160 -2.37 -44.96 19.35
CA THR A 160 -2.73 -44.25 20.60
C THR A 160 -1.58 -44.20 21.60
N GLU A 161 -0.74 -45.23 21.63
CA GLU A 161 0.45 -45.31 22.51
C GLU A 161 1.56 -44.38 22.00
N ASP A 162 1.86 -44.41 20.70
CA ASP A 162 2.86 -43.51 20.09
C ASP A 162 2.49 -42.02 20.24
N LYS A 163 1.18 -41.72 20.20
CA LYS A 163 0.67 -40.35 20.41
C LYS A 163 0.93 -39.83 21.82
N LEU A 164 0.81 -40.69 22.82
CA LEU A 164 1.07 -40.32 24.21
C LEU A 164 2.56 -40.06 24.44
N GLU A 165 3.44 -40.90 23.89
CA GLU A 165 4.89 -40.72 23.98
C GLU A 165 5.36 -39.43 23.27
N MET A 166 4.75 -39.10 22.12
CA MET A 166 5.00 -37.83 21.43
C MET A 166 4.57 -36.62 22.26
N ILE A 167 3.42 -36.69 22.94
CA ILE A 167 2.93 -35.60 23.80
C ILE A 167 3.83 -35.44 25.03
N GLU A 168 4.24 -36.54 25.68
CA GLU A 168 5.14 -36.48 26.85
C GLU A 168 6.50 -35.89 26.49
N THR A 169 7.06 -36.23 25.33
CA THR A 169 8.32 -35.67 24.83
C THR A 169 8.19 -34.15 24.62
N LEU A 170 7.09 -33.69 24.02
CA LEU A 170 6.83 -32.26 23.80
C LEU A 170 6.62 -31.50 25.11
N LEU A 171 5.97 -32.12 26.10
CA LEU A 171 5.79 -31.55 27.43
C LEU A 171 7.12 -31.46 28.20
N MET A 172 8.04 -32.40 28.03
CA MET A 172 9.39 -32.29 28.61
C MET A 172 10.22 -31.18 27.94
N GLU A 173 10.16 -31.04 26.61
CA GLU A 173 10.92 -30.02 25.88
C GLU A 173 10.43 -28.59 26.16
N TYR A 174 9.11 -28.39 26.30
CA TYR A 174 8.50 -27.05 26.42
C TYR A 174 7.92 -26.73 27.80
N GLY A 175 7.72 -27.71 28.68
CA GLY A 175 7.11 -27.54 30.01
C GLY A 175 8.03 -26.98 31.10
N ILE A 176 9.35 -26.86 30.85
CA ILE A 176 10.30 -26.34 31.85
C ILE A 176 10.15 -24.80 32.03
N HIS A 177 9.52 -24.11 31.08
CA HIS A 177 9.46 -22.64 31.09
C HIS A 177 8.36 -22.02 31.98
N GLU A 178 7.37 -22.79 32.47
CA GLU A 178 6.28 -22.21 33.29
C GLU A 178 6.53 -22.25 34.82
N ASN A 179 7.52 -22.99 35.32
CA ASN A 179 7.75 -23.15 36.77
C ASN A 179 8.94 -22.36 37.36
N LYS A 180 9.42 -21.31 36.68
CA LYS A 180 10.38 -20.33 37.24
C LYS A 180 9.79 -18.91 37.30
N LYS A 181 8.62 -18.77 37.91
CA LYS A 181 8.20 -17.53 38.58
C LYS A 181 7.43 -17.88 39.85
N SER A 182 8.18 -18.14 40.92
CA SER A 182 7.78 -17.77 42.28
C SER A 182 9.01 -17.41 43.08
#